data_AF-A0A2E8EG82-F1
#
_entry.id   AF-A0A2E8EG82-F1
#
_cell.length_a   1.000
_cell.length_b   1.000
_cell.length_c   1.000
_cell.angle_alpha   90.00
_cell.angle_beta   90.00
_cell.angle_gamma   90.00
#
_symmetry.space_group_name_H-M   'P 1'
#
loop_
_entity.id
_entity.type
_entity.pdbx_description
1 polymer ?
#
loop_
_entity_poly.entity_id
_entity_poly.type
_entity_poly.pdbx_seq_one_letter_code
_entity_poly.pdbx_strand_id
1 'polypeptide(L)'
;MEAGWNMVSLPVVPDDPAASAVMPPGVFYQLVTWTGTSYALSTEFEAGRGYWLLVLQDVDVTVSGPPVDSLSLGLSTGWNMVGGTIDEVQANDVFPGFYQLVTWTGTSYALATAFEPGRGYWALVLANTQIELPPS
;
A
#
# COMPACT_ATOMS: atom_id res chain seq x y z
N MET A 1 3.85 12.77 -4.15
CA MET A 1 2.86 12.11 -5.04
C MET A 1 2.52 13.07 -6.17
N GLU A 2 2.24 12.54 -7.36
CA GLU A 2 1.90 13.34 -8.54
C GLU A 2 0.39 13.37 -8.78
N ALA A 3 -0.09 14.41 -9.46
CA ALA A 3 -1.47 14.52 -9.90
C ALA A 3 -1.90 13.27 -10.69
N GLY A 4 -3.04 12.70 -10.33
CA GLY A 4 -3.55 11.46 -10.89
C GLY A 4 -3.51 10.29 -9.92
N TRP A 5 -3.45 9.09 -10.48
CA TRP A 5 -3.49 7.85 -9.73
C TRP A 5 -2.12 7.48 -9.17
N ASN A 6 -2.08 7.24 -7.87
CA ASN A 6 -0.91 6.78 -7.13
C ASN A 6 -1.26 5.45 -6.46
N MET A 7 -0.30 4.52 -6.41
CA MET A 7 -0.44 3.29 -5.64
C MET A 7 0.34 3.44 -4.34
N VAL A 8 -0.36 3.49 -3.22
CA VAL A 8 0.20 3.91 -1.92
C VAL A 8 -0.14 2.91 -0.83
N SER A 9 0.64 2.96 0.26
CA SER A 9 0.33 2.27 1.51
C SER A 9 0.92 3.06 2.67
N LEU A 10 0.34 2.96 3.86
CA LEU A 10 0.88 3.65 5.03
C LEU A 10 1.79 2.71 5.83
N PRO A 11 3.06 3.08 6.07
CA PRO A 11 3.99 2.28 6.88
C PRO A 11 3.80 2.45 8.40
N VAL A 12 2.91 3.37 8.79
CA VAL A 12 2.58 3.70 10.19
C VAL A 12 1.06 3.62 10.37
N VAL A 13 0.61 3.43 11.61
CA VAL A 13 -0.80 3.61 11.94
C VAL A 13 -1.04 5.10 12.16
N PRO A 14 -1.77 5.81 11.28
CA PRO A 14 -2.02 7.24 11.47
C PRO A 14 -2.86 7.50 12.72
N ASP A 15 -2.64 8.64 13.38
CA ASP A 15 -3.44 9.06 14.54
C ASP A 15 -4.94 9.18 14.20
N ASP A 16 -5.23 9.60 12.97
CA ASP A 16 -6.57 9.57 12.36
C ASP A 16 -6.48 8.89 10.99
N PRO A 17 -7.08 7.69 10.81
CA PRO A 17 -6.99 6.94 9.57
C PRO A 17 -7.85 7.52 8.44
N ALA A 18 -8.75 8.46 8.72
CA ALA A 18 -9.59 9.06 7.69
C ALA A 18 -8.74 9.68 6.58
N ALA A 19 -9.02 9.32 5.33
CA ALA A 19 -8.30 9.85 4.18
C ALA A 19 -8.37 11.38 4.11
N SER A 20 -9.47 11.97 4.59
CA SER A 20 -9.64 13.43 4.71
C SER A 20 -8.81 14.08 5.82
N ALA A 21 -8.34 13.31 6.81
CA ALA A 21 -7.44 13.78 7.87
C ALA A 21 -5.97 13.61 7.45
N VAL A 22 -5.66 12.49 6.79
CA VAL A 22 -4.31 12.20 6.26
C VAL A 22 -3.96 13.11 5.09
N MET A 23 -4.90 13.35 4.17
CA MET A 23 -4.65 14.10 2.95
C MET A 23 -5.01 15.58 3.10
N PRO A 24 -4.23 16.50 2.49
CA PRO A 24 -4.58 17.92 2.48
C PRO A 24 -5.95 18.18 1.83
N PRO A 25 -6.73 19.15 2.36
CA PRO A 25 -8.03 19.49 1.81
C PRO A 25 -7.91 20.02 0.39
N GLY A 26 -8.86 19.63 -0.48
CA GLY A 26 -8.90 20.04 -1.89
C GLY A 26 -7.93 19.29 -2.82
N VAL A 27 -7.07 18.42 -2.29
CA VAL A 27 -6.14 17.61 -3.07
C VAL A 27 -6.65 16.18 -3.27
N PHE A 28 -7.19 15.59 -2.22
CA PHE A 28 -7.76 14.24 -2.23
C PHE A 28 -9.06 14.18 -3.03
N TYR A 29 -9.17 13.20 -3.94
CA TYR A 29 -10.41 12.93 -4.67
C TYR A 29 -11.07 11.62 -4.24
N GLN A 30 -10.34 10.50 -4.33
CA GLN A 30 -10.88 9.19 -3.92
C GLN A 30 -9.78 8.21 -3.53
N LEU A 31 -10.13 7.28 -2.64
CA LEU A 31 -9.31 6.16 -2.20
C LEU A 31 -10.05 4.86 -2.54
N VAL A 32 -9.34 3.92 -3.15
CA VAL A 32 -9.90 2.66 -3.64
C VAL A 32 -8.96 1.52 -3.30
N THR A 33 -9.49 0.38 -2.86
CA THR A 33 -8.72 -0.86 -2.64
C THR A 33 -9.30 -2.00 -3.45
N TRP A 34 -8.50 -3.04 -3.68
CA TRP A 34 -8.94 -4.30 -4.21
C TRP A 34 -9.45 -5.22 -3.10
N THR A 35 -10.60 -5.85 -3.33
CA THR A 35 -11.26 -6.76 -2.38
C THR A 35 -10.98 -8.24 -2.66
N GLY A 36 -10.13 -8.54 -3.65
CA GLY A 36 -9.93 -9.89 -4.19
C GLY A 36 -10.78 -10.18 -5.43
N THR A 37 -11.92 -9.51 -5.57
CA THR A 37 -12.85 -9.73 -6.71
C THR A 37 -13.26 -8.44 -7.43
N SER A 38 -13.23 -7.31 -6.74
CA SER A 38 -13.60 -6.00 -7.29
C SER A 38 -12.85 -4.87 -6.60
N TYR A 39 -12.93 -3.68 -7.19
CA TYR A 39 -12.52 -2.45 -6.51
C TYR A 39 -13.65 -1.94 -5.61
N ALA A 40 -13.28 -1.47 -4.42
CA ALA A 40 -14.18 -0.84 -3.47
C ALA A 40 -13.61 0.50 -3.00
N LEU A 41 -14.50 1.48 -2.81
CA LEU A 41 -14.15 2.75 -2.18
C LEU A 41 -13.76 2.50 -0.71
N SER A 42 -12.71 3.19 -0.27
CA SER A 42 -12.33 3.29 1.13
C SER A 42 -12.38 4.74 1.57
N THR A 43 -12.69 4.96 2.84
CA THR A 43 -12.66 6.30 3.47
C THR A 43 -11.49 6.43 4.44
N GLU A 44 -10.84 5.32 4.77
CA GLU A 44 -9.77 5.22 5.76
C GLU A 44 -8.59 4.41 5.22
N PHE A 45 -7.40 4.76 5.69
CA PHE A 45 -6.19 3.99 5.46
C PHE A 45 -5.98 2.97 6.58
N GLU A 46 -5.69 1.74 6.19
CA GLU A 46 -5.17 0.69 7.05
C GLU A 46 -3.67 0.53 6.75
N ALA A 47 -2.86 0.49 7.80
CA ALA A 47 -1.41 0.38 7.65
C ALA A 47 -1.03 -0.91 6.90
N GLY A 48 -0.12 -0.76 5.94
CA GLY A 48 0.37 -1.80 5.03
C GLY A 48 -0.65 -2.47 4.10
N ARG A 49 -1.92 -2.02 4.09
CA ARG A 49 -2.82 -2.28 2.97
C ARG A 49 -2.45 -1.38 1.79
N GLY A 50 -2.46 -1.92 0.58
CA GLY A 50 -2.24 -1.14 -0.64
C GLY A 50 -3.53 -0.47 -1.14
N TYR A 51 -3.42 0.75 -1.63
CA TYR A 51 -4.53 1.53 -2.16
C TYR A 51 -4.19 2.23 -3.46
N TRP A 52 -5.21 2.46 -4.27
CA TRP A 52 -5.22 3.45 -5.33
C TRP A 52 -5.75 4.75 -4.77
N LEU A 53 -4.93 5.79 -4.86
CA LEU A 53 -5.22 7.12 -4.38
C LEU A 53 -5.22 8.07 -5.58
N LEU A 54 -6.36 8.71 -5.85
CA LEU A 54 -6.45 9.77 -6.86
C LEU A 54 -6.29 11.12 -6.17
N VAL A 55 -5.26 11.86 -6.57
CA VAL A 55 -5.03 13.25 -6.15
C VAL A 55 -5.17 14.18 -7.35
N LEU A 56 -5.68 15.39 -7.11
CA LEU A 56 -5.98 16.35 -8.18
C LEU A 56 -4.79 17.25 -8.56
N GLN A 57 -3.77 17.28 -7.70
CA GLN A 57 -2.55 18.07 -7.84
C GLN A 57 -1.39 17.34 -7.16
N ASP A 58 -0.17 17.71 -7.54
CA ASP A 58 1.04 17.22 -6.88
C ASP A 58 1.01 17.59 -5.39
N VAL A 59 1.43 16.63 -4.57
CA VAL A 59 1.36 16.78 -3.11
C VAL A 59 2.38 15.89 -2.41
N ASP A 60 3.03 16.47 -1.40
CA ASP A 60 3.84 15.73 -0.45
C ASP A 60 3.09 15.69 0.88
N VAL A 61 2.89 14.47 1.39
CA VAL A 61 2.14 14.21 2.62
C VAL A 61 3.08 13.53 3.60
N THR A 62 3.22 14.11 4.78
CA THR A 62 3.89 13.45 5.91
C THR A 62 2.82 12.89 6.82
N VAL A 63 2.85 11.57 7.01
CA VAL A 63 1.95 10.88 7.93
C VAL A 63 2.75 10.53 9.18
N SER A 64 2.25 10.93 10.33
CA SER A 64 2.84 10.61 11.63
C SER A 64 1.94 9.65 12.39
N GLY A 65 2.54 8.81 13.21
CA GLY A 65 1.86 7.82 14.02
C GLY A 65 2.84 6.75 14.50
N PRO A 66 2.42 5.84 15.38
CA PRO A 66 3.25 4.73 15.79
C PRO A 66 3.65 3.85 14.59
N PRO A 67 4.91 3.39 14.51
CA PRO A 67 5.30 2.40 13.52
C PRO A 67 4.49 1.12 13.72
N VAL A 68 4.26 0.40 12.63
CA VAL A 68 3.69 -0.94 12.73
C VAL A 68 4.79 -1.89 13.21
N ASP A 69 4.72 -2.32 14.48
CA ASP A 69 5.72 -3.23 15.09
C ASP A 69 5.82 -4.57 14.34
N SER A 70 4.72 -5.07 13.80
CA SER A 70 4.72 -6.23 12.91
C SER A 70 3.43 -6.23 12.10
N LEU A 71 3.52 -6.38 10.79
CA LEU A 71 2.35 -6.43 9.94
C LEU A 71 2.14 -7.85 9.40
N SER A 72 1.05 -8.47 9.84
CA SER A 72 0.60 -9.75 9.31
C SER A 72 -0.46 -9.51 8.24
N LEU A 73 -0.15 -9.87 6.98
CA LEU A 73 -1.05 -9.73 5.85
C LEU A 73 -1.47 -11.09 5.31
N GLY A 74 -2.77 -11.38 5.41
CA GLY A 74 -3.39 -12.53 4.75
C GLY A 74 -3.64 -12.24 3.27
N LEU A 75 -3.02 -13.02 2.39
CA LEU A 75 -3.15 -12.89 0.94
C LEU A 75 -3.94 -14.05 0.37
N SER A 76 -4.92 -13.72 -0.48
CA SER A 76 -5.73 -14.71 -1.19
C SER A 76 -5.12 -15.03 -2.53
N THR A 77 -5.33 -16.25 -3.03
CA THR A 77 -4.88 -16.67 -4.37
C THR A 77 -5.32 -15.66 -5.44
N GLY A 78 -4.38 -15.22 -6.27
CA GLY A 78 -4.57 -14.13 -7.22
C GLY A 78 -3.86 -12.85 -6.80
N TRP A 79 -4.39 -11.72 -7.28
CA TRP A 79 -3.82 -10.39 -7.04
C TRP A 79 -4.31 -9.79 -5.73
N ASN A 80 -3.37 -9.23 -4.95
CA ASN A 80 -3.61 -8.56 -3.69
C ASN A 80 -2.92 -7.18 -3.70
N MET A 81 -3.55 -6.17 -3.09
CA MET A 81 -2.91 -4.88 -2.88
C MET A 81 -2.31 -4.80 -1.48
N VAL A 82 -1.00 -4.57 -1.41
CA VAL A 82 -0.20 -4.63 -0.18
C VAL A 82 0.80 -3.49 -0.13
N GLY A 83 1.39 -3.24 1.03
CA GLY A 83 2.50 -2.31 1.24
C GLY A 83 3.50 -2.82 2.28
N GLY A 84 4.54 -2.03 2.52
CA GLY A 84 5.60 -2.33 3.49
C GLY A 84 5.47 -1.61 4.82
N THR A 85 6.49 -1.80 5.66
CA THR A 85 6.73 -1.07 6.91
C THR A 85 7.58 0.18 6.63
N ILE A 86 8.09 0.83 7.69
CA ILE A 86 8.82 2.11 7.58
C ILE A 86 10.25 1.97 7.08
N ASP A 87 10.80 0.75 7.11
CA ASP A 87 12.06 0.43 6.45
C ASP A 87 11.81 -0.34 5.16
N GLU A 88 12.76 -0.25 4.22
CA GLU A 88 12.71 -1.07 3.02
C GLU A 88 12.90 -2.54 3.39
N VAL A 89 11.99 -3.39 2.89
CA VAL A 89 12.02 -4.84 3.15
C VAL A 89 12.10 -5.59 1.83
N GLN A 90 13.09 -6.47 1.68
CA GLN A 90 13.19 -7.32 0.49
C GLN A 90 12.04 -8.32 0.48
N ALA A 91 11.31 -8.38 -0.63
CA ALA A 91 10.12 -9.23 -0.74
C ALA A 91 10.46 -10.72 -0.58
N ASN A 92 11.64 -11.16 -1.02
CA ASN A 92 12.07 -12.56 -0.84
C ASN A 92 12.29 -12.96 0.62
N ASP A 93 12.59 -12.02 1.51
CA ASP A 93 12.89 -12.32 2.92
C ASP A 93 11.61 -12.58 3.73
N VAL A 94 10.54 -11.85 3.40
CA VAL A 94 9.24 -11.89 4.09
C VAL A 94 8.17 -12.65 3.33
N PHE A 95 8.41 -12.85 2.03
CA PHE A 95 7.45 -13.42 1.12
C PHE A 95 8.10 -14.38 0.11
N PRO A 96 8.87 -15.39 0.53
CA PRO A 96 9.64 -16.25 -0.40
C PRO A 96 8.81 -17.03 -1.43
N GLY A 97 7.48 -17.07 -1.32
CA GLY A 97 6.56 -17.75 -2.22
C GLY A 97 5.75 -16.86 -3.16
N PHE A 98 6.04 -15.55 -3.26
CA PHE A 98 5.29 -14.69 -4.19
C PHE A 98 5.62 -15.02 -5.65
N TYR A 99 4.63 -14.92 -6.53
CA TYR A 99 4.85 -15.16 -7.96
C TYR A 99 5.34 -13.91 -8.67
N GLN A 100 4.70 -12.77 -8.38
CA GLN A 100 5.09 -11.49 -8.94
C GLN A 100 4.71 -10.34 -8.01
N LEU A 101 5.58 -9.34 -7.94
CA LEU A 101 5.34 -8.07 -7.25
C LEU A 101 5.53 -6.93 -8.26
N VAL A 102 4.53 -6.05 -8.37
CA VAL A 102 4.60 -4.86 -9.23
C VAL A 102 4.09 -3.63 -8.51
N THR A 103 4.61 -2.46 -8.86
CA THR A 103 4.14 -1.16 -8.36
C THR A 103 3.85 -0.21 -9.51
N TRP A 104 3.05 0.82 -9.22
CA TRP A 104 2.76 1.89 -10.17
C TRP A 104 3.83 2.97 -10.12
N THR A 105 4.28 3.38 -11.29
CA THR A 105 5.33 4.41 -11.47
C THR A 105 4.76 5.81 -11.76
N GLY A 106 3.43 5.96 -11.79
CA GLY A 106 2.75 7.17 -12.28
C GLY A 106 2.25 7.01 -13.72
N THR A 107 2.94 6.21 -14.55
CA THR A 107 2.60 6.02 -15.97
C THR A 107 2.46 4.56 -16.39
N SER A 108 3.09 3.64 -15.68
CA SER A 108 3.08 2.20 -15.99
C SER A 108 3.36 1.35 -14.75
N TYR A 109 3.16 0.04 -14.86
CA TYR A 109 3.61 -0.91 -13.85
C TYR A 109 5.07 -1.29 -14.06
N ALA A 110 5.82 -1.38 -12.96
CA ALA A 110 7.18 -1.90 -12.93
C ALA A 110 7.28 -3.06 -11.94
N LEU A 111 8.16 -4.03 -12.24
CA LEU A 111 8.51 -5.08 -11.29
C LEU A 111 9.19 -4.46 -10.06
N ALA A 112 8.86 -5.00 -8.89
CA ALA A 112 9.49 -4.65 -7.63
C ALA A 112 10.08 -5.89 -6.97
N THR A 113 11.16 -5.71 -6.23
CA THR A 113 11.82 -6.77 -5.45
C THR A 113 11.81 -6.47 -3.95
N ALA A 114 11.37 -5.28 -3.57
CA ALA A 114 11.30 -4.80 -2.20
C ALA A 114 10.02 -3.98 -1.98
N PHE A 115 9.57 -3.94 -0.73
CA PHE A 115 8.56 -3.02 -0.26
C PHE A 115 9.25 -1.76 0.25
N GLU A 116 9.03 -0.66 -0.44
CA GLU A 116 9.49 0.66 -0.03
C GLU A 116 8.41 1.35 0.80
N PRO A 117 8.80 2.12 1.84
CA PRO A 117 7.85 2.85 2.68
C PRO A 117 6.98 3.80 1.86
N GLY A 118 5.68 3.84 2.17
CA GLY A 118 4.74 4.74 1.49
C GLY A 118 4.20 4.23 0.15
N ARG A 119 4.80 3.16 -0.43
CA ARG A 119 4.40 2.64 -1.74
C ARG A 119 3.42 1.47 -1.62
N GLY A 120 2.46 1.44 -2.54
CA GLY A 120 1.56 0.31 -2.72
C GLY A 120 2.04 -0.62 -3.83
N TYR A 121 1.71 -1.90 -3.69
CA TYR A 121 2.13 -2.97 -4.59
C TYR A 121 0.99 -3.92 -4.89
N TRP A 122 1.02 -4.47 -6.09
CA TRP A 122 0.25 -5.64 -6.47
C TRP A 122 1.11 -6.87 -6.28
N ALA A 123 0.66 -7.77 -5.42
CA ALA A 123 1.26 -9.07 -5.19
C ALA A 123 0.39 -10.16 -5.80
N LEU A 124 0.94 -10.90 -6.78
CA LEU A 124 0.33 -12.11 -7.31
C LEU A 124 0.82 -13.32 -6.53
N VAL A 125 -0.12 -14.10 -6.01
CA VAL A 125 0.14 -15.27 -5.18
C VAL A 125 -0.62 -16.46 -5.76
N LEU A 126 0.01 -17.64 -5.80
CA LEU A 126 -0.59 -18.84 -6.44
C LEU A 126 -1.37 -19.73 -5.46
N ALA A 127 -1.29 -19.43 -4.17
CA ALA A 127 -2.04 -20.07 -3.11
C ALA A 127 -2.27 -19.06 -1.99
N ASN A 128 -3.33 -19.26 -1.20
CA ASN A 128 -3.56 -18.44 -0.01
C ASN A 128 -2.34 -18.54 0.90
N THR A 129 -1.88 -17.39 1.41
CA THR A 129 -0.65 -17.30 2.19
C THR A 129 -0.75 -16.17 3.20
N GLN A 130 0.18 -16.13 4.14
CA GLN A 130 0.32 -15.07 5.13
C GLN A 130 1.76 -14.60 5.08
N ILE A 131 1.95 -13.29 5.04
CA ILE A 131 3.28 -12.66 5.08
C ILE A 131 3.40 -11.85 6.36
N GLU A 132 4.58 -11.89 6.97
CA GLU A 132 4.92 -11.14 8.17
C GLU A 132 6.02 -10.15 7.79
N LEU A 133 5.69 -8.86 7.83
CA LEU A 133 6.68 -7.81 7.62
C LEU A 133 7.35 -7.46 8.97
N PRO A 134 8.69 -7.34 9.00
CA PRO A 134 9.43 -7.12 10.23
C PRO A 134 9.15 -5.74 10.83
N PRO A 135 9.34 -5.59 12.16
CA PRO A 135 9.46 -4.26 12.78
C PRO A 135 10.56 -3.43 12.12
N SER A 136 10.49 -2.13 12.38
CA SER A 136 11.62 -1.21 12.22
C SER A 136 12.63 -1.37 13.35
#